data_AF-A0AAJ4T3X8-F1
#
_entry.id   AF-A0AAJ4T3X8-F1
#
_cell.length_a   1.000
_cell.length_b   1.000
_cell.length_c   1.000
_cell.angle_alpha   90.00
_cell.angle_beta   90.00
_cell.angle_gamma   90.00
#
_symmetry.space_group_name_H-M   'P 1'
#
loop_
_entity.id
_entity.type
_entity.pdbx_description
1 polymer ?
#
loop_
_entity_poly.entity_id
_entity_poly.type
_entity_poly.pdbx_seq_one_letter_code
_entity_poly.pdbx_strand_id
1 'polypeptide(L)' 'MNQSNMNEGKERLDAWYDGSAICLIAVGAQGDPLDLGGDEVRALIATLQHCLAESEAGAVPD' A
#
# COMPACT_ATOMS: atom_id res chain seq x y z
N MET A 1 9.73 -6.95 -36.02
CA MET A 1 9.34 -7.78 -34.86
C MET A 1 10.52 -7.73 -33.88
N ASN A 2 10.41 -7.44 -32.59
CA ASN A 2 9.33 -7.67 -31.65
C ASN A 2 9.45 -6.61 -30.53
N GLN A 3 8.38 -5.87 -30.24
CA GLN A 3 8.31 -5.03 -29.06
C GLN A 3 8.25 -5.97 -27.85
N SER A 4 9.35 -6.11 -27.12
CA SER A 4 9.33 -6.71 -25.79
C SER A 4 8.60 -5.74 -24.87
N ASN A 5 7.27 -5.84 -24.86
CA ASN A 5 6.42 -5.28 -23.83
C ASN A 5 6.69 -6.11 -22.57
N MET A 6 7.86 -5.86 -21.94
CA MET A 6 8.16 -6.30 -20.58
C MET A 6 7.16 -5.59 -19.69
N ASN A 7 6.00 -6.22 -19.52
CA ASN A 7 5.11 -5.92 -18.42
C ASN A 7 5.86 -6.35 -17.17
N GLU A 8 6.78 -5.49 -16.71
CA GLU A 8 7.43 -5.60 -15.43
C GLU A 8 6.31 -5.69 -14.40
N GLY A 9 6.04 -6.89 -13.89
CA GLY A 9 5.16 -7.13 -12.76
C GLY A 9 5.79 -6.51 -11.52
N LYS A 10 5.79 -5.17 -11.48
CA LYS A 10 6.43 -4.39 -10.43
C LYS A 10 5.67 -4.63 -9.14
N GLU A 11 6.42 -5.06 -8.15
CA GLU A 11 5.96 -5.14 -6.78
C GLU A 11 5.43 -3.77 -6.36
N ARG A 12 4.25 -3.73 -5.73
CA ARG A 12 3.60 -2.50 -5.28
C ARG A 12 3.10 -2.68 -3.86
N LEU A 13 3.63 -1.86 -2.97
CA LEU A 13 3.12 -1.67 -1.62
C LEU A 13 2.77 -0.20 -1.41
N ASP A 14 1.52 0.08 -1.11
CA ASP A 14 1.07 1.45 -0.84
C ASP A 14 -0.19 1.44 0.03
N ALA A 15 -0.33 2.43 0.90
CA ALA A 15 -1.52 2.58 1.73
C ALA A 15 -1.91 4.05 1.89
N TRP A 16 -3.21 4.34 1.82
CA TRP A 16 -3.76 5.69 1.97
C TRP A 16 -5.18 5.66 2.53
N TYR A 17 -5.64 6.80 3.07
CA TYR A 17 -7.02 7.00 3.45
C TYR A 17 -7.75 7.77 2.34
N ASP A 18 -8.86 7.22 1.82
CA ASP A 18 -9.64 7.84 0.73
C ASP A 18 -10.76 8.78 1.23
N GLY A 19 -10.90 8.94 2.55
CA GLY A 19 -12.00 9.69 3.16
C GLY A 19 -13.18 8.82 3.63
N SER A 20 -13.11 7.50 3.42
CA SER A 20 -14.13 6.53 3.84
C SER A 20 -13.52 5.22 4.34
N ALA A 21 -12.45 4.76 3.68
CA ALA A 21 -11.73 3.56 4.05
C ALA A 21 -10.23 3.76 3.91
N ILE A 22 -9.47 2.94 4.64
CA ILE A 22 -8.04 2.78 4.45
C ILE A 22 -7.84 1.77 3.32
N CYS A 23 -7.25 2.22 2.22
CA CYS A 23 -6.90 1.42 1.07
C CYS A 23 -5.47 0.91 1.23
N LEU A 24 -5.25 -0.38 1.00
CA LEU A 24 -3.94 -1.02 1.01
C LEU A 24 -3.76 -1.81 -0.30
N ILE A 25 -2.70 -1.51 -1.02
CA ILE A 25 -2.24 -2.30 -2.16
C ILE A 25 -1.01 -3.07 -1.71
N ALA A 26 -1.04 -4.40 -1.85
CA ALA A 26 0.11 -5.28 -1.70
C ALA A 26 0.11 -6.28 -2.86
N VAL A 27 0.92 -6.03 -3.87
CA VAL A 27 1.02 -6.86 -5.08
C VAL A 27 2.47 -7.29 -5.24
N GLY A 28 2.73 -8.60 -5.15
CA GLY A 28 4.02 -9.18 -5.50
C GLY A 28 4.13 -9.47 -7.00
N ALA A 29 5.34 -9.77 -7.48
CA ALA A 29 5.53 -10.22 -8.85
C ALA A 29 4.78 -11.54 -9.08
N GLN A 30 3.97 -11.62 -10.13
CA GLN A 30 3.34 -12.88 -10.60
C GLN A 30 2.48 -13.65 -9.57
N GLY A 31 1.95 -12.97 -8.55
CA GLY A 31 1.05 -13.58 -7.56
C GLY A 31 1.77 -14.22 -6.37
N ASP A 32 3.10 -14.10 -6.31
CA ASP A 32 3.88 -14.43 -5.13
C ASP A 32 3.57 -13.46 -3.97
N PRO A 33 3.71 -13.90 -2.71
CA PRO A 33 3.65 -13.01 -1.57
C PRO A 33 4.74 -11.94 -1.68
N LEU A 34 4.42 -10.72 -1.27
CA LEU A 34 5.37 -9.63 -1.23
C LEU A 34 6.45 -9.91 -0.17
N ASP A 35 7.72 -9.95 -0.57
CA ASP A 35 8.85 -10.17 0.34
C ASP A 35 9.25 -8.83 0.96
N LEU A 36 8.83 -8.61 2.21
CA LEU A 36 9.11 -7.35 2.92
C LEU A 36 10.21 -7.53 3.95
N GLY A 37 11.23 -6.67 3.83
CA GLY A 37 12.24 -6.52 4.87
C GLY A 37 11.68 -5.87 6.14
N GLY A 38 12.40 -6.01 7.26
CA GLY A 38 11.97 -5.45 8.54
C GLY A 38 11.75 -3.93 8.52
N ASP A 39 12.57 -3.19 7.76
CA ASP A 39 12.42 -1.73 7.61
C ASP A 39 11.22 -1.36 6.74
N GLU A 40 10.91 -2.14 5.71
CA GLU A 40 9.70 -1.95 4.90
C GLU A 40 8.44 -2.23 5.71
N VAL A 41 8.44 -3.27 6.55
CA VAL A 41 7.34 -3.55 7.48
C VAL A 41 7.15 -2.38 8.45
N ARG A 42 8.22 -1.80 8.99
CA ARG A 42 8.13 -0.63 9.88
C ARG A 42 7.57 0.59 9.15
N ALA A 43 8.01 0.83 7.91
CA ALA A 43 7.48 1.92 7.09
C ALA A 43 5.99 1.73 6.80
N LEU A 44 5.56 0.52 6.45
CA LEU A 44 4.14 0.19 6.25
C LEU A 44 3.31 0.44 7.51
N ILE A 45 3.80 0.01 8.68
CA ILE A 45 3.12 0.24 9.95
C ILE A 45 2.95 1.74 10.21
N ALA A 46 4.01 2.54 9.99
CA ALA A 46 3.94 4.00 10.16
C ALA A 46 2.92 4.63 9.21
N THR A 47 2.86 4.21 7.95
CA THR A 47 1.86 4.68 6.99
C THR A 47 0.43 4.30 7.42
N LEU A 48 0.21 3.04 7.83
CA LEU A 48 -1.11 2.60 8.29
C LEU A 48 -1.56 3.35 9.55
N GLN A 49 -0.63 3.62 10.49
CA GLN A 49 -0.91 4.45 11.67
C GLN A 49 -1.30 5.87 11.28
N HIS A 50 -0.66 6.47 10.27
CA HIS A 50 -1.07 7.77 9.74
C HIS A 50 -2.48 7.73 9.16
N CYS A 51 -2.80 6.74 8.32
CA CYS A 51 -4.13 6.61 7.73
C CYS A 51 -5.22 6.39 8.78
N LEU A 52 -4.93 5.66 9.86
CA LEU A 52 -5.85 5.49 10.98
C LEU A 52 -6.14 6.82 11.67
N ALA A 53 -5.09 7.59 11.99
CA ALA A 53 -5.26 8.91 12.61
C ALA A 53 -6.09 9.87 11.74
N GLU A 54 -5.89 9.86 10.41
CA GLU A 54 -6.70 10.65 9.48
C GLU A 54 -8.18 10.21 9.45
N SER A 55 -8.42 8.89 9.46
CA SER A 55 -9.77 8.33 9.50
C SER A 55 -10.50 8.69 10.78
N GLU A 56 -9.82 8.63 11.93
CA GLU A 56 -10.38 8.97 13.24
C GLU A 56 -10.62 10.48 13.38
N ALA A 57 -9.72 11.31 12.85
CA ALA A 57 -9.87 12.77 12.84
C ALA A 57 -11.03 13.25 11.95
N GLY A 58 -11.36 12.52 10.88
CA GLY A 58 -12.55 12.77 10.06
C GLY A 58 -13.87 12.29 10.69
N ALA A 59 -13.80 11.46 11.75
CA ALA A 59 -14.94 10.82 12.39
C ALA A 59 -15.44 11.53 13.65
N VAL A 60 -14.90 12.71 14.00
CA VAL A 60 -15.47 13.59 15.04
C VAL A 60 -16.59 14.44 14.43
N PRO A 61 -17.87 14.09 14.62
CA PRO A 61 -18.95 15.07 14.48
C PRO A 61 -18.83 16.09 15.62
N ASP A 62 -18.98 17.37 15.28
CA ASP A 62 -19.20 18.50 16.21
C ASP A 62 -20.38 18.23 17.15
#